data_AF-A0A9P0C043-F1
#
_entry.id   AF-A0A9P0C043-F1
#
_cell.length_a   1.000
_cell.length_b   1.000
_cell.length_c   1.000
_cell.angle_alpha   90.00
_cell.angle_beta   90.00
_cell.angle_gamma   90.00
#
_symmetry.space_group_name_H-M   'P 1'
#
loop_
_entity.id
_entity.type
_entity.pdbx_description
1 polymer ?
#
loop_
_entity_poly.entity_id
_entity_poly.type
_entity_poly.pdbx_seq_one_letter_code
_entity_poly.pdbx_strand_id
1 'polypeptide(L)'
;MMNPTHIHTLPANLLLVFAILKPEEAMLLLVKIASARKISMKEFVQEIKEFISLGIREDSDIRCDSEYSRLETRYRVISENPEADICFLLCSLFPHFAVRQQLEYWTINFCKQGPSTSEEPIKVGKFTIPQYFSFLAFGGLIPSEKGMKLTEGTRKIIIVIHLWCLNSLLETGVPMSHFLMQKHIECSQLANEGRLSELIKLGVLTQSKIPSTLTTAIYESISDEFRKKVNVELRLHSAEKSRIHK
;
A
#
# COMPACT_ATOMS: atom_id res chain seq x y z
N MET A 1 -46.52 22.70 21.24
CA MET A 1 -45.57 22.93 20.14
C MET A 1 -44.19 22.51 20.63
N MET A 2 -43.61 21.49 19.99
CA MET A 2 -42.41 20.79 20.47
C MET A 2 -41.11 21.54 20.16
N ASN A 3 -40.15 21.37 21.06
CA ASN A 3 -38.79 21.91 21.11
C ASN A 3 -38.00 21.86 19.78
N PRO A 4 -37.08 22.81 19.54
CA PRO A 4 -36.07 22.68 18.52
C PRO A 4 -35.05 21.62 18.96
N THR A 5 -35.00 20.50 18.25
CA THR A 5 -33.93 19.51 18.38
C THR A 5 -32.60 20.18 18.05
N HIS A 6 -31.74 20.29 19.06
CA HIS A 6 -30.32 20.54 18.90
C HIS A 6 -29.71 19.47 17.99
N ILE A 7 -29.57 19.78 16.71
CA ILE A 7 -28.64 19.07 15.84
C ILE A 7 -27.25 19.48 16.32
N HIS A 8 -26.57 18.56 17.01
CA HIS A 8 -25.13 18.69 17.24
C HIS A 8 -24.44 18.68 15.87
N THR A 9 -24.23 19.88 15.32
CA THR A 9 -23.35 20.13 14.18
C THR A 9 -21.92 19.81 14.60
N LEU A 10 -21.45 18.61 14.28
CA LEU A 10 -20.02 18.28 14.31
C LEU A 10 -19.30 19.16 13.26
N PRO A 11 -18.13 19.72 13.59
CA PRO A 11 -17.49 20.76 12.80
C PRO A 11 -17.07 20.27 11.41
N ALA A 12 -17.22 21.15 10.41
CA ALA A 12 -16.93 20.95 8.98
C ALA A 12 -15.45 20.72 8.62
N ASN A 13 -14.57 20.46 9.60
CA ASN A 13 -13.11 20.50 9.47
C ASN A 13 -12.45 19.10 9.47
N LEU A 14 -13.15 18.09 8.97
CA LEU A 14 -12.64 16.71 8.94
C LEU A 14 -12.58 16.24 7.48
N LEU A 15 -11.61 16.77 6.74
CA LEU A 15 -11.31 16.45 5.34
C LEU A 15 -10.00 15.66 5.26
N LEU A 16 -10.00 14.57 4.49
CA LEU A 16 -8.83 13.75 4.20
C LEU A 16 -8.17 14.29 2.92
N VAL A 17 -7.10 15.07 3.08
CA VAL A 17 -6.33 15.58 1.93
C VAL A 17 -5.16 14.65 1.64
N PHE A 18 -5.22 13.96 0.50
CA PHE A 18 -4.28 12.91 0.11
C PHE A 18 -2.88 13.41 -0.29
N ALA A 19 -2.74 14.70 -0.62
CA ALA A 19 -1.46 15.31 -1.00
C ALA A 19 -0.43 15.29 0.14
N ILE A 20 -0.88 15.14 1.40
CA ILE A 20 -0.02 15.08 2.58
C ILE A 20 -0.46 13.85 3.38
N LEU A 21 -0.12 12.65 2.91
CA LEU A 21 -0.46 11.42 3.59
C LEU A 21 0.24 11.41 4.97
N LYS A 22 -0.53 11.79 6.00
CA LYS A 22 -0.18 11.65 7.42
C LYS A 22 -0.99 10.50 7.98
N PRO A 23 -0.39 9.30 8.06
CA PRO A 23 -1.10 8.06 8.40
C PRO A 23 -1.85 8.14 9.72
N GLU A 24 -1.23 8.80 10.69
CA GLU A 24 -1.76 8.99 12.03
C GLU A 24 -3.01 9.86 12.01
N GLU A 25 -3.01 10.93 11.20
CA GLU A 25 -4.17 11.81 11.04
C GLU A 25 -5.30 11.09 10.29
N ALA A 26 -4.97 10.30 9.25
CA ALA A 26 -5.93 9.49 8.53
C ALA A 26 -6.60 8.43 9.43
N MET A 27 -5.80 7.68 10.20
CA MET A 27 -6.29 6.70 11.16
C MET A 27 -7.15 7.34 12.25
N LEU A 28 -6.68 8.47 12.81
CA LEU A 28 -7.44 9.21 13.81
C LEU A 28 -8.79 9.67 13.26
N LEU A 29 -8.83 10.12 12.01
CA LEU A 29 -10.08 10.52 11.37
C LEU A 29 -11.04 9.33 11.19
N LEU A 30 -10.55 8.20 10.68
CA LEU A 30 -11.37 6.99 10.52
C LEU A 30 -11.99 6.56 11.86
N VAL A 31 -11.20 6.58 12.93
CA VAL A 31 -11.68 6.26 14.29
C VAL A 31 -12.67 7.30 14.82
N LYS A 32 -12.45 8.60 14.56
CA LYS A 32 -13.40 9.67 14.93
C LYS A 32 -14.73 9.50 14.21
N ILE A 33 -14.72 9.17 12.93
CA ILE A 33 -15.93 8.92 12.14
C ILE A 33 -16.67 7.69 12.69
N ALA A 34 -15.96 6.59 12.93
CA ALA A 34 -16.52 5.39 13.52
C ALA A 34 -17.18 5.68 14.88
N SER A 35 -16.49 6.44 15.74
CA SER A 35 -16.99 6.83 17.06
C SER A 35 -18.24 7.72 16.95
N ALA A 36 -18.22 8.74 16.09
CA ALA A 36 -19.36 9.64 15.88
C ALA A 36 -20.61 8.90 15.35
N ARG A 37 -20.39 7.82 14.58
CA ARG A 37 -21.45 6.94 14.06
C ARG A 37 -21.79 5.76 14.97
N LYS A 38 -21.21 5.70 16.18
CA LYS A 38 -21.42 4.61 17.16
C LYS A 38 -21.08 3.21 16.62
N ILE A 39 -20.10 3.14 15.71
CA ILE A 39 -19.59 1.88 15.15
C ILE A 39 -18.70 1.24 16.22
N SER A 40 -18.93 -0.04 16.51
CA SER A 40 -18.05 -0.78 17.43
C SER A 40 -16.66 -0.98 16.80
N MET A 41 -15.62 -1.15 17.61
CA MET A 41 -14.28 -1.42 17.07
C MET A 41 -14.22 -2.70 16.22
N LYS A 42 -15.02 -3.71 16.57
CA LYS A 42 -15.14 -4.95 15.80
C LYS A 42 -15.76 -4.70 14.42
N GLU A 43 -16.84 -3.94 14.37
CA GLU A 43 -17.51 -3.55 13.12
C GLU A 43 -16.60 -2.67 12.28
N PHE A 44 -15.92 -1.69 12.88
CA PHE A 44 -14.94 -0.84 12.19
C PHE A 44 -13.87 -1.67 11.49
N VAL A 45 -13.21 -2.59 12.21
CA VAL A 45 -12.17 -3.45 11.62
C VAL A 45 -12.73 -4.30 10.48
N GLN A 46 -13.97 -4.80 10.61
CA GLN A 46 -14.62 -5.59 9.57
C GLN A 46 -14.93 -4.75 8.32
N GLU A 47 -15.47 -3.54 8.50
CA GLU A 47 -15.77 -2.63 7.40
C GLU A 47 -14.50 -2.17 6.67
N ILE A 48 -13.41 -1.90 7.38
CA ILE A 48 -12.12 -1.55 6.74
C ILE A 48 -11.60 -2.70 5.89
N LYS A 49 -11.70 -3.94 6.39
CA LYS A 49 -11.30 -5.12 5.61
C LYS A 49 -12.16 -5.28 4.36
N GLU A 50 -13.48 -5.16 4.51
CA GLU A 50 -14.42 -5.21 3.41
C GLU A 50 -14.10 -4.13 2.36
N PHE A 51 -13.83 -2.90 2.80
CA PHE A 51 -13.50 -1.80 1.91
C PHE A 51 -12.23 -2.07 1.09
N ILE A 52 -11.17 -2.54 1.75
CA ILE A 52 -9.92 -2.94 1.08
C ILE A 52 -10.18 -4.09 0.10
N SER A 53 -10.93 -5.13 0.51
CA SER A 53 -11.23 -6.28 -0.34
C SER A 53 -12.06 -5.91 -1.57
N LEU A 54 -13.00 -4.95 -1.43
CA LEU A 54 -13.80 -4.47 -2.56
C LEU A 54 -12.94 -3.67 -3.54
N GLY A 55 -12.12 -2.74 -3.06
CA GLY A 55 -11.32 -1.90 -3.95
C GLY A 55 -10.05 -2.55 -4.51
N ILE A 56 -9.71 -3.79 -4.11
CA ILE A 56 -8.67 -4.62 -4.74
C ILE A 56 -9.22 -5.36 -5.98
N ARG A 57 -10.54 -5.54 -6.07
CA ARG A 57 -11.12 -6.19 -7.25
C ARG A 57 -10.90 -5.27 -8.46
N GLU A 58 -10.56 -5.84 -9.60
CA GLU A 58 -10.31 -5.11 -10.86
C GLU A 58 -11.56 -5.10 -11.76
N ASP A 59 -12.74 -5.24 -11.17
CA ASP A 59 -13.99 -5.15 -11.92
C ASP A 59 -14.35 -3.67 -12.13
N SER A 60 -14.49 -3.26 -13.39
CA SER A 60 -14.78 -1.88 -13.81
C SER A 60 -16.05 -1.27 -13.21
N ASP A 61 -16.89 -2.07 -12.55
CA ASP A 61 -18.15 -1.66 -11.94
C ASP A 61 -18.14 -1.58 -10.40
N ILE A 62 -16.99 -1.69 -9.72
CA ILE A 62 -16.94 -1.64 -8.24
C ILE A 62 -17.43 -0.32 -7.67
N ARG A 63 -17.29 0.79 -8.39
CA ARG A 63 -17.84 2.08 -7.98
C ARG A 63 -19.38 2.13 -8.07
N CYS A 64 -19.98 1.20 -8.80
CA CYS A 64 -21.42 0.94 -8.86
C CYS A 64 -21.88 -0.11 -7.84
N ASP A 65 -20.96 -0.77 -7.12
CA ASP A 65 -21.28 -1.69 -6.03
C ASP A 65 -21.89 -0.91 -4.86
N SER A 66 -23.13 -1.23 -4.51
CA SER A 66 -23.86 -0.57 -3.43
C SER A 66 -23.14 -0.64 -2.09
N GLU A 67 -22.35 -1.69 -1.84
CA GLU A 67 -21.56 -1.81 -0.62
C GLU A 67 -20.34 -0.90 -0.63
N TYR A 68 -19.68 -0.73 -1.78
CA TYR A 68 -18.58 0.23 -1.93
C TYR A 68 -19.07 1.67 -1.68
N SER A 69 -20.15 2.06 -2.37
CA SER A 69 -20.74 3.40 -2.20
C SER A 69 -21.24 3.64 -0.76
N ARG A 70 -21.78 2.61 -0.11
CA ARG A 70 -22.18 2.66 1.32
C ARG A 70 -20.97 2.98 2.19
N LEU A 71 -19.86 2.26 2.02
CA LEU A 71 -18.65 2.44 2.83
C LEU A 71 -17.98 3.81 2.56
N GLU A 72 -17.88 4.23 1.31
CA GLU A 72 -17.35 5.54 0.93
C GLU A 72 -18.15 6.69 1.58
N THR A 73 -19.48 6.60 1.49
CA THR A 73 -20.39 7.56 2.14
C THR A 73 -20.28 7.51 3.67
N ARG A 74 -20.13 6.31 4.24
CA ARG A 74 -20.02 6.11 5.69
C ARG A 74 -18.75 6.78 6.23
N TYR A 75 -17.63 6.65 5.52
CA TYR A 75 -16.35 7.25 5.91
C TYR A 75 -16.11 8.67 5.32
N ARG A 76 -17.14 9.28 4.71
CA ARG A 76 -17.18 10.70 4.26
C ARG A 76 -15.93 11.14 3.51
N VAL A 77 -15.57 10.41 2.48
CA VAL A 77 -14.42 10.74 1.65
C VAL A 77 -14.83 11.82 0.67
N ILE A 78 -14.42 13.06 0.93
CA ILE A 78 -14.43 14.11 -0.09
C ILE A 78 -12.96 14.35 -0.40
N SER A 79 -12.48 13.69 -1.44
CA SER A 79 -11.15 13.98 -1.95
C SER A 79 -11.26 15.13 -2.94
N GLU A 80 -10.47 16.20 -2.73
CA GLU A 80 -10.27 17.25 -3.74
C GLU A 80 -9.58 16.69 -5.01
N ASN A 81 -9.05 15.47 -4.93
CA ASN A 81 -8.52 14.71 -6.04
C ASN A 81 -9.37 13.45 -6.28
N PRO A 82 -10.24 13.40 -7.31
CA PRO A 82 -11.10 12.24 -7.59
C PRO A 82 -10.34 10.93 -7.91
N GLU A 83 -9.01 11.00 -8.08
CA GLU A 83 -8.12 9.84 -8.27
C GLU A 83 -7.49 9.33 -6.96
N ALA A 84 -7.54 10.11 -5.88
CA ALA A 84 -7.07 9.71 -4.56
C ALA A 84 -8.14 8.86 -3.85
N ASP A 85 -8.14 7.59 -4.20
CA ASP A 85 -9.07 6.59 -3.72
C ASP A 85 -8.84 6.28 -2.22
N ILE A 86 -9.91 6.30 -1.40
CA ILE A 86 -9.83 5.84 -0.01
C ILE A 86 -9.36 4.38 0.07
N CYS A 87 -9.69 3.54 -0.91
CA CYS A 87 -9.15 2.20 -0.98
C CYS A 87 -7.62 2.23 -1.02
N PHE A 88 -7.02 3.13 -1.80
CA PHE A 88 -5.58 3.26 -1.89
C PHE A 88 -4.95 3.70 -0.56
N LEU A 89 -5.58 4.65 0.13
CA LEU A 89 -5.18 5.07 1.47
C LEU A 89 -5.25 3.89 2.45
N LEU A 90 -6.37 3.18 2.47
CA LEU A 90 -6.58 2.03 3.36
C LEU A 90 -5.59 0.90 3.07
N CYS A 91 -5.31 0.62 1.80
CA CYS A 91 -4.28 -0.33 1.40
C CYS A 91 -2.90 0.09 1.94
N SER A 92 -2.59 1.39 1.89
CA SER A 92 -1.33 1.94 2.39
C SER A 92 -1.22 1.92 3.92
N LEU A 93 -2.33 2.11 4.63
CA LEU A 93 -2.40 2.04 6.10
C LEU A 93 -2.30 0.60 6.60
N PHE A 94 -2.92 -0.34 5.88
CA PHE A 94 -3.02 -1.77 6.24
C PHE A 94 -2.40 -2.69 5.20
N PRO A 95 -1.10 -2.53 4.88
CA PRO A 95 -0.47 -3.21 3.74
C PRO A 95 -0.42 -4.73 3.89
N HIS A 96 -0.32 -5.25 5.12
CA HIS A 96 -0.31 -6.70 5.39
C HIS A 96 -1.62 -7.37 5.01
N PHE A 97 -2.75 -6.68 5.22
CA PHE A 97 -4.05 -7.20 4.84
C PHE A 97 -4.25 -7.02 3.33
N ALA A 98 -3.96 -5.83 2.82
CA ALA A 98 -4.12 -5.52 1.40
C ALA A 98 -3.31 -6.46 0.49
N VAL A 99 -2.02 -6.67 0.78
CA VAL A 99 -1.15 -7.57 -0.01
C VAL A 99 -1.67 -9.01 0.00
N ARG A 100 -2.18 -9.50 1.14
CA ARG A 100 -2.76 -10.85 1.22
C ARG A 100 -4.07 -10.96 0.47
N GLN A 101 -4.93 -9.95 0.58
CA GLN A 101 -6.19 -9.91 -0.17
C GLN A 101 -5.95 -9.87 -1.67
N GLN A 102 -4.95 -9.11 -2.12
CA GLN A 102 -4.54 -9.11 -3.52
C GLN A 102 -4.06 -10.50 -3.93
N LEU A 103 -3.20 -11.15 -3.15
CA LEU A 103 -2.76 -12.52 -3.45
C LEU A 103 -3.91 -13.51 -3.54
N GLU A 104 -4.88 -13.45 -2.62
CA GLU A 104 -6.07 -14.30 -2.63
C GLU A 104 -6.93 -14.03 -3.88
N TYR A 105 -7.21 -12.76 -4.19
CA TYR A 105 -7.97 -12.34 -5.37
C TYR A 105 -7.32 -12.85 -6.66
N TRP A 106 -6.02 -12.61 -6.83
CA TRP A 106 -5.28 -13.05 -8.01
C TRP A 106 -5.18 -14.57 -8.09
N THR A 107 -4.96 -15.27 -6.99
CA THR A 107 -4.93 -16.75 -6.99
C THR A 107 -6.28 -17.30 -7.45
N ILE A 108 -7.38 -16.77 -6.91
CA ILE A 108 -8.73 -17.22 -7.25
C ILE A 108 -9.05 -16.90 -8.71
N ASN A 109 -8.75 -15.69 -9.19
CA ASN A 109 -9.05 -15.29 -10.55
C ASN A 109 -8.16 -15.98 -11.58
N PHE A 110 -6.87 -16.08 -11.32
CA PHE A 110 -5.93 -16.84 -12.16
C PHE A 110 -6.37 -18.31 -12.28
N CYS A 111 -6.79 -18.94 -11.17
CA CYS A 111 -7.29 -20.32 -11.20
C CYS A 111 -8.65 -20.48 -11.88
N LYS A 112 -9.53 -19.46 -11.83
CA LYS A 112 -10.90 -19.55 -12.37
C LYS A 112 -11.01 -19.13 -13.83
N GLN A 113 -10.23 -18.14 -14.26
CA GLN A 113 -10.41 -17.45 -15.53
C GLN A 113 -9.16 -17.53 -16.43
N GLY A 114 -8.05 -18.11 -15.94
CA GLY A 114 -6.73 -17.87 -16.52
C GLY A 114 -6.28 -16.43 -16.25
N PRO A 115 -5.10 -15.99 -16.72
CA PRO A 115 -4.74 -14.58 -16.67
C PRO A 115 -5.80 -13.77 -17.43
N SER A 116 -6.62 -13.01 -16.71
CA SER A 116 -7.64 -12.13 -17.28
C SER A 116 -6.93 -11.00 -18.04
N THR A 117 -6.90 -11.14 -19.36
CA THR A 117 -6.79 -10.07 -20.37
C THR A 117 -6.29 -8.70 -19.90
N SER A 118 -4.99 -8.55 -19.66
CA SER A 118 -4.15 -7.42 -20.14
C SER A 118 -2.69 -7.51 -19.65
N GLU A 119 -2.42 -8.19 -18.53
CA GLU A 119 -1.05 -8.26 -17.98
C GLU A 119 -0.57 -9.72 -17.86
N GLU A 120 0.28 -10.14 -18.79
CA GLU A 120 1.01 -11.39 -18.62
C GLU A 120 1.88 -11.32 -17.34
N PRO A 121 1.98 -12.40 -16.56
CA PRO A 121 2.85 -12.41 -15.39
C PRO A 121 4.28 -12.01 -15.78
N ILE A 122 4.87 -11.04 -15.07
CA ILE A 122 6.25 -10.63 -15.35
C ILE A 122 7.17 -11.84 -15.12
N LYS A 123 7.91 -12.23 -16.15
CA LYS A 123 8.85 -13.36 -16.09
C LYS A 123 10.28 -12.87 -16.06
N VAL A 124 11.09 -13.51 -15.22
CA VAL A 124 12.54 -13.34 -15.14
C VAL A 124 13.18 -14.71 -15.31
N GLY A 125 13.76 -14.95 -16.49
CA GLY A 125 14.26 -16.27 -16.86
C GLY A 125 13.16 -17.33 -16.74
N LYS A 126 13.34 -18.28 -15.81
CA LYS A 126 12.36 -19.34 -15.52
C LYS A 126 11.38 -19.01 -14.39
N PHE A 127 11.51 -17.86 -13.75
CA PHE A 127 10.70 -17.48 -12.59
C PHE A 127 9.59 -16.52 -12.99
N THR A 128 8.39 -16.78 -12.48
CA THR A 128 7.29 -15.80 -12.48
C THR A 128 7.45 -14.91 -11.26
N ILE A 129 7.47 -13.60 -11.48
CA ILE A 129 7.53 -12.63 -10.39
C ILE A 129 6.18 -12.63 -9.66
N PRO A 130 6.19 -12.76 -8.33
CA PRO A 130 4.98 -12.60 -7.56
C PRO A 130 4.38 -11.20 -7.70
N GLN A 131 3.09 -11.12 -8.03
CA GLN A 131 2.41 -9.85 -8.35
C GLN A 131 2.34 -8.86 -7.20
N TYR A 132 2.49 -9.31 -5.95
CA TYR A 132 2.57 -8.38 -4.81
C TYR A 132 3.74 -7.41 -4.93
N PHE A 133 4.82 -7.73 -5.67
CA PHE A 133 5.91 -6.78 -5.92
C PHE A 133 5.48 -5.60 -6.77
N SER A 134 4.41 -5.75 -7.55
CA SER A 134 3.84 -4.71 -8.38
C SER A 134 2.71 -3.92 -7.70
N PHE A 135 2.39 -4.23 -6.44
CA PHE A 135 1.32 -3.56 -5.73
C PHE A 135 1.83 -2.43 -4.86
N LEU A 136 1.30 -1.21 -5.04
CA LEU A 136 1.79 -0.03 -4.34
C LEU A 136 1.81 -0.18 -2.81
N ALA A 137 0.84 -0.86 -2.22
CA ALA A 137 0.81 -1.09 -0.78
C ALA A 137 1.90 -2.05 -0.27
N PHE A 138 2.55 -2.84 -1.15
CA PHE A 138 3.72 -3.65 -0.76
C PHE A 138 4.85 -2.78 -0.19
N GLY A 139 5.01 -1.53 -0.64
CA GLY A 139 5.94 -0.58 -0.03
C GLY A 139 5.76 -0.46 1.49
N GLY A 140 4.52 -0.54 1.98
CA GLY A 140 4.21 -0.53 3.41
C GLY A 140 4.68 -1.77 4.20
N LEU A 141 5.10 -2.83 3.52
CA LEU A 141 5.74 -4.01 4.13
C LEU A 141 7.25 -3.90 4.21
N ILE A 142 7.87 -2.92 3.56
CA ILE A 142 9.31 -2.69 3.66
C ILE A 142 9.59 -2.02 5.01
N PRO A 143 10.49 -2.57 5.85
CA PRO A 143 10.85 -1.94 7.11
C PRO A 143 11.39 -0.51 6.91
N SER A 144 10.93 0.40 7.75
CA SER A 144 11.49 1.76 7.80
C SER A 144 12.89 1.73 8.42
N GLU A 145 13.73 2.72 8.10
CA GLU A 145 15.10 2.83 8.60
C GLU A 145 15.18 2.91 10.14
N LYS A 146 14.16 3.49 10.75
CA LYS A 146 14.07 3.66 12.20
C LYS A 146 13.75 2.31 12.86
N GLY A 147 14.66 1.81 13.69
CA GLY A 147 14.48 0.53 14.39
C GLY A 147 14.65 -0.70 13.49
N MET A 148 15.46 -0.61 12.42
CA MET A 148 15.72 -1.74 11.53
C MET A 148 16.43 -2.91 12.24
N LYS A 149 15.97 -4.13 11.96
CA LYS A 149 16.70 -5.39 12.17
C LYS A 149 17.14 -6.05 10.85
N LEU A 150 17.03 -5.31 9.74
CA LEU A 150 17.37 -5.75 8.39
C LEU A 150 18.67 -5.05 7.97
N THR A 151 19.49 -5.67 7.11
CA THR A 151 20.67 -4.96 6.58
C THR A 151 20.24 -3.92 5.55
N GLU A 152 20.98 -2.82 5.44
CA GLU A 152 20.73 -1.79 4.43
C GLU A 152 20.71 -2.40 3.01
N GLY A 153 21.66 -3.30 2.73
CA GLY A 153 21.72 -4.02 1.46
C GLY A 153 20.46 -4.85 1.17
N THR A 154 19.92 -5.55 2.16
CA THR A 154 18.70 -6.35 1.98
C THR A 154 17.48 -5.47 1.75
N ARG A 155 17.31 -4.40 2.54
CA ARG A 155 16.21 -3.44 2.34
C ARG A 155 16.26 -2.84 0.93
N LYS A 156 17.45 -2.46 0.50
CA LYS A 156 17.70 -1.88 -0.81
C LYS A 156 17.35 -2.82 -1.96
N ILE A 157 17.67 -4.11 -1.84
CA ILE A 157 17.27 -5.14 -2.82
C ILE A 157 15.75 -5.14 -2.98
N ILE A 158 15.01 -5.17 -1.88
CA ILE A 158 13.54 -5.21 -1.92
C ILE A 158 12.96 -3.94 -2.56
N ILE A 159 13.49 -2.76 -2.20
CA ILE A 159 13.10 -1.47 -2.79
C ILE A 159 13.33 -1.47 -4.31
N VAL A 160 14.49 -1.93 -4.77
CA VAL A 160 14.82 -1.94 -6.20
C VAL A 160 13.88 -2.87 -6.97
N ILE A 161 13.61 -4.07 -6.44
CA ILE A 161 12.67 -5.00 -7.08
C ILE A 161 11.28 -4.38 -7.17
N HIS A 162 10.78 -3.81 -6.07
CA HIS A 162 9.46 -3.20 -6.03
C HIS A 162 9.32 -2.05 -7.03
N LEU A 163 10.29 -1.12 -7.08
CA LEU A 163 10.28 -0.01 -8.04
C LEU A 163 10.40 -0.48 -9.49
N TRP A 164 11.21 -1.52 -9.75
CA TRP A 164 11.31 -2.09 -11.08
C TRP A 164 9.97 -2.69 -11.52
N CYS A 165 9.33 -3.49 -10.66
CA CYS A 165 8.03 -4.10 -10.95
C CYS A 165 6.94 -3.04 -11.19
N LEU A 166 6.88 -2.00 -10.36
CA LEU A 166 5.96 -0.87 -10.56
C LEU A 166 6.20 -0.16 -11.90
N ASN A 167 7.47 0.13 -12.23
CA ASN A 167 7.81 0.80 -13.47
C ASN A 167 7.57 -0.05 -14.72
N SER A 168 7.60 -1.38 -14.58
CA SER A 168 7.28 -2.30 -15.67
C SER A 168 5.78 -2.37 -15.98
N LEU A 169 4.90 -2.01 -15.05
CA LEU A 169 3.44 -1.96 -15.26
C LEU A 169 2.92 -0.60 -15.70
N LEU A 170 3.64 0.48 -15.40
CA LEU A 170 3.23 1.82 -15.80
C LEU A 170 3.47 2.04 -17.30
N GLU A 171 2.43 1.83 -18.12
CA GLU A 171 2.42 2.12 -19.57
C GLU A 171 2.76 3.58 -19.90
N THR A 172 2.70 4.47 -18.91
CA THR A 172 2.94 5.91 -19.06
C THR A 172 4.41 6.28 -19.28
N GLY A 173 5.35 5.33 -19.10
CA GLY A 173 6.79 5.57 -19.24
C GLY A 173 7.35 6.55 -18.19
N VAL A 174 6.54 7.00 -17.23
CA VAL A 174 6.95 7.87 -16.13
C VAL A 174 7.36 6.98 -14.96
N PRO A 175 8.64 6.96 -14.57
CA PRO A 175 9.08 6.16 -13.43
C PRO A 175 8.39 6.62 -12.15
N MET A 176 7.85 5.69 -11.38
CA MET A 176 7.43 5.95 -10.01
C MET A 176 8.64 6.45 -9.23
N SER A 177 8.56 7.68 -8.73
CA SER A 177 9.67 8.27 -7.98
C SER A 177 9.87 7.53 -6.66
N HIS A 178 11.14 7.36 -6.26
CA HIS A 178 11.49 6.84 -4.95
C HIS A 178 10.79 7.60 -3.79
N PHE A 179 10.51 8.89 -3.98
CA PHE A 179 9.79 9.73 -3.00
C PHE A 179 8.37 9.21 -2.72
N LEU A 180 7.58 8.89 -3.75
CA LEU A 180 6.23 8.35 -3.58
C LEU A 180 6.25 7.00 -2.88
N MET A 181 7.21 6.13 -3.23
CA MET A 181 7.41 4.86 -2.53
C MET A 181 7.82 5.05 -1.06
N GLN A 182 8.69 6.03 -0.74
CA GLN A 182 9.04 6.33 0.67
C GLN A 182 7.81 6.74 1.47
N LYS A 183 6.86 7.46 0.88
CA LYS A 183 5.58 7.73 1.53
C LYS A 183 4.87 6.43 1.86
N HIS A 184 4.73 5.48 0.94
CA HIS A 184 4.13 4.18 1.27
C HIS A 184 4.86 3.40 2.38
N ILE A 185 6.20 3.43 2.41
CA ILE A 185 6.99 2.84 3.49
C ILE A 185 6.68 3.51 4.83
N GLU A 186 6.66 4.84 4.86
CA GLU A 186 6.39 5.63 6.06
C GLU A 186 4.94 5.48 6.52
N CYS A 187 4.02 5.16 5.60
CA CYS A 187 2.60 5.25 5.87
C CYS A 187 1.96 4.05 6.55
N SER A 188 2.66 2.92 6.52
CA SER A 188 2.19 1.68 7.14
C SER A 188 2.11 1.79 8.65
N GLN A 189 0.94 1.46 9.20
CA GLN A 189 0.71 1.33 10.65
C GLN A 189 1.38 0.10 11.26
N LEU A 190 1.96 -0.77 10.43
CA LEU A 190 2.61 -1.98 10.89
C LEU A 190 4.01 -1.67 11.43
N ALA A 191 4.32 -2.12 12.65
CA ALA A 191 5.68 -2.05 13.20
C ALA A 191 6.67 -2.87 12.35
N ASN A 192 7.97 -2.53 12.41
CA ASN A 192 9.00 -3.19 11.62
C ASN A 192 9.07 -4.71 11.85
N GLU A 193 8.82 -5.20 13.06
CA GLU A 193 8.71 -6.63 13.36
C GLU A 193 7.57 -7.29 12.57
N GLY A 194 6.41 -6.65 12.53
CA GLY A 194 5.26 -7.12 11.75
C GLY A 194 5.56 -7.14 10.26
N ARG A 195 6.16 -6.05 9.75
CA ARG A 195 6.61 -5.94 8.35
C ARG A 195 7.56 -7.07 7.96
N LEU A 196 8.59 -7.34 8.78
CA LEU A 196 9.52 -8.44 8.58
C LEU A 196 8.84 -9.81 8.59
N SER A 197 7.94 -10.04 9.55
CA SER A 197 7.14 -11.27 9.61
C SER A 197 6.36 -11.50 8.32
N GLU A 198 5.75 -10.47 7.76
CA GLU A 198 5.02 -10.58 6.50
C GLU A 198 5.94 -10.84 5.31
N LEU A 199 7.08 -10.15 5.19
CA LEU A 199 8.07 -10.43 4.13
C LEU A 199 8.59 -11.87 4.18
N ILE A 200 8.73 -12.46 5.37
CA ILE A 200 9.11 -13.86 5.55
C ILE A 200 7.98 -14.80 5.12
N LYS A 201 6.73 -14.53 5.51
CA LYS A 201 5.55 -15.32 5.10
C LYS A 201 5.34 -15.32 3.59
N LEU A 202 5.62 -14.19 2.94
CA LEU A 202 5.56 -14.04 1.49
C LEU A 202 6.74 -14.72 0.78
N GLY A 203 7.74 -15.21 1.51
CA GLY A 203 8.95 -15.81 0.91
C GLY A 203 9.88 -14.81 0.25
N VAL A 204 9.72 -13.50 0.51
CA VAL A 204 10.66 -12.45 0.08
C VAL A 204 11.96 -12.56 0.87
N LEU A 205 11.83 -12.87 2.16
CA LEU A 205 12.95 -13.11 3.07
C LEU A 205 12.92 -14.53 3.60
N THR A 206 14.09 -15.07 3.87
CA THR A 206 14.24 -16.28 4.69
C THR A 206 14.05 -15.95 6.18
N GLN A 207 13.92 -16.97 7.04
CA GLN A 207 13.86 -16.78 8.49
C GLN A 207 15.07 -16.03 9.06
N SER A 208 16.23 -16.14 8.39
CA SER A 208 17.46 -15.41 8.71
C SER A 208 17.47 -13.95 8.24
N LYS A 209 16.34 -13.43 7.73
CA LYS A 209 16.17 -12.04 7.25
C LYS A 209 17.09 -11.66 6.09
N ILE A 210 17.52 -12.64 5.30
CA ILE A 210 18.22 -12.43 4.03
C ILE A 210 17.27 -12.68 2.86
N PRO A 211 17.48 -12.07 1.68
CA PRO A 211 16.68 -12.36 0.48
C PRO A 211 16.56 -13.85 0.21
N SER A 212 15.38 -14.31 -0.20
CA SER A 212 15.20 -15.67 -0.69
C SER A 212 15.89 -15.88 -2.03
N THR A 213 16.07 -17.14 -2.45
CA THR A 213 16.62 -17.48 -3.78
C THR A 213 15.86 -16.80 -4.91
N LEU A 214 14.52 -16.75 -4.82
CA LEU A 214 13.69 -16.07 -5.81
C LEU A 214 13.95 -14.55 -5.79
N THR A 215 13.97 -13.93 -4.62
CA THR A 215 14.23 -12.48 -4.49
C THR A 215 15.61 -12.10 -5.02
N THR A 216 16.64 -12.91 -4.75
CA THR A 216 17.98 -12.70 -5.31
C THR A 216 17.98 -12.83 -6.83
N ALA A 217 17.35 -13.88 -7.38
CA ALA A 217 17.29 -14.09 -8.82
C ALA A 217 16.56 -12.94 -9.56
N ILE A 218 15.48 -12.41 -8.98
CA ILE A 218 14.77 -11.24 -9.52
C ILE A 218 15.68 -10.00 -9.47
N TYR A 219 16.37 -9.76 -8.35
CA TYR A 219 17.28 -8.62 -8.26
C TYR A 219 18.42 -8.66 -9.29
N GLU A 220 18.98 -9.85 -9.51
CA GLU A 220 20.09 -10.06 -10.44
C GLU A 220 19.69 -9.90 -11.91
N SER A 221 18.42 -10.06 -12.25
CA SER A 221 17.93 -9.84 -13.62
C SER A 221 17.65 -8.39 -13.97
N ILE A 222 17.51 -7.51 -12.97
CA ILE A 222 17.26 -6.08 -13.19
C ILE A 222 18.52 -5.44 -13.79
N SER A 223 18.40 -4.56 -14.78
CA SER A 223 19.58 -3.96 -15.40
C SER A 223 20.44 -3.19 -14.39
N ASP A 224 21.77 -3.22 -14.58
CA ASP A 224 22.70 -2.47 -13.73
C ASP A 224 22.43 -0.96 -13.76
N GLU A 225 21.97 -0.45 -14.90
CA GLU A 225 21.56 0.94 -15.06
C GLU A 225 20.41 1.30 -14.12
N PHE A 226 19.35 0.48 -14.10
CA PHE A 226 18.21 0.70 -13.22
C PHE A 226 18.61 0.60 -11.74
N ARG A 227 19.41 -0.42 -11.39
CA ARG A 227 19.97 -0.58 -10.04
C ARG A 227 20.76 0.67 -9.62
N LYS A 228 21.62 1.22 -10.50
CA LYS A 228 22.40 2.43 -10.23
C LYS A 228 21.50 3.66 -10.06
N LYS A 229 20.49 3.84 -10.90
CA LYS A 229 19.54 4.97 -10.83
C LYS A 229 18.85 5.03 -9.47
N VAL A 230 18.23 3.92 -9.05
CA VAL A 230 17.56 3.83 -7.73
C VAL A 230 18.54 4.09 -6.58
N ASN A 231 19.79 3.63 -6.70
CA ASN A 231 20.81 3.85 -5.67
C ASN A 231 21.18 5.33 -5.51
N VAL A 232 21.19 6.10 -6.59
CA VAL A 232 21.42 7.54 -6.54
C VAL A 232 20.24 8.24 -5.87
N GLU A 233 19.01 7.91 -6.25
CA GLU A 233 17.79 8.47 -5.64
C GLU A 233 17.70 8.19 -4.13
N LEU A 234 18.04 6.97 -3.71
CA LEU A 234 18.11 6.58 -2.30
C LEU A 234 19.08 7.47 -1.51
N ARG A 235 20.28 7.70 -2.04
CA ARG A 235 21.32 8.53 -1.38
C ARG A 235 20.91 10.00 -1.27
N LEU A 236 20.32 10.55 -2.33
CA LEU A 236 19.87 11.94 -2.36
C LEU A 236 18.81 12.19 -1.28
N HIS A 237 17.84 11.29 -1.14
CA HIS A 237 16.80 11.39 -0.13
C HIS A 237 17.35 11.29 1.31
N SER A 238 18.30 10.37 1.57
CA SER A 238 18.96 10.27 2.88
C SER A 238 19.75 11.54 3.23
N ALA A 239 20.39 12.17 2.24
CA ALA A 239 21.10 13.43 2.43
C ALA A 239 20.15 14.62 2.71
N GLU A 240 18.99 14.64 2.06
CA GLU A 240 17.96 15.66 2.26
C GLU A 240 17.34 15.58 3.66
N LYS A 241 17.00 14.37 4.14
CA LYS A 241 16.56 14.16 5.54
C LYS A 241 17.58 14.67 6.57
N SER A 242 18.87 14.44 6.30
CA SER A 242 19.96 14.86 7.18
C SER A 242 20.16 16.38 7.23
N ARG A 243 19.73 17.12 6.20
CA ARG A 243 19.77 18.59 6.16
C ARG A 243 18.60 19.23 6.89
N ILE A 244 17.42 18.60 6.88
CA ILE A 244 16.21 19.12 7.53
C ILE A 244 16.26 18.97 9.05
N HIS A 245 17.11 18.08 9.58
CA HIS A 245 17.27 17.82 11.02
C HIS A 245 18.52 18.47 11.64
N LYS A 246 19.09 19.48 10.98
CA LYS A 246 20.15 20.37 11.51
C LYS A 246 19.59 21.77 11.70
#